data_AF-A0A3C1SN42-F1
#
_entry.id   AF-A0A3C1SN42-F1
#
_cell.length_a   1.000
_cell.length_b   1.000
_cell.length_c   1.000
_cell.angle_alpha   90.00
_cell.angle_beta   90.00
_cell.angle_gamma   90.00
#
_symmetry.space_group_name_H-M   'P 1'
#
loop_
_entity.id
_entity.type
_entity.pdbx_description
1 polymer ?
#
loop_
_entity_poly.entity_id
_entity_poly.type
_entity_poly.pdbx_seq_one_letter_code
_entity_poly.pdbx_strand_id
1 'polypeptide(L)'
;AMLLAKESLMAPVDIHELIARGPANRVEELRLELYEKVNALGIGAQGLGGLTTVLDVKILDYPTHAASLPVAMIPNCAATRHAHFHLDGSGPATLTPPDLNEWPKVNW
;
A
#
# COMPACT_ATOMS: atom_id res chain seq x y z
N ALA A 1 17.22 1.20 3.18
CA ALA A 1 16.31 0.16 2.65
C ALA A 1 15.17 -0.16 3.62
N MET A 2 15.40 -0.76 4.79
CA MET A 2 14.29 -1.16 5.70
C MET A 2 13.41 0.01 6.15
N LEU A 3 13.98 1.16 6.48
CA LEU A 3 13.21 2.36 6.85
C LEU A 3 12.29 2.80 5.70
N LEU A 4 12.82 2.92 4.48
CA LEU A 4 12.05 3.28 3.29
C LEU A 4 10.94 2.25 3.00
N ALA A 5 11.24 0.95 3.14
CA ALA A 5 10.23 -0.10 2.96
C ALA A 5 9.11 -0.04 4.01
N LYS A 6 9.40 0.46 5.22
CA LYS A 6 8.37 0.68 6.25
C LYS A 6 7.58 1.95 5.98
N GLU A 7 8.25 3.02 5.58
CA GLU A 7 7.65 4.32 5.26
C GLU A 7 6.70 4.22 4.07
N SER A 8 7.05 3.45 3.04
CA SER A 8 6.21 3.26 1.84
C SER A 8 4.83 2.71 2.16
N LEU A 9 4.68 1.92 3.23
CA LEU A 9 3.40 1.34 3.66
C LEU A 9 2.40 2.37 4.22
N MET A 10 2.84 3.60 4.48
CA MET A 10 2.01 4.66 5.05
C MET A 10 1.31 5.49 3.98
N ALA A 11 1.65 5.30 2.70
CA ALA A 11 0.99 5.95 1.58
C ALA A 11 -0.45 5.42 1.37
N PRO A 12 -1.40 6.26 0.92
CA PRO A 12 -2.76 5.82 0.58
C PRO A 12 -2.77 4.70 -0.45
N VAL A 13 -3.76 3.81 -0.39
CA VAL A 13 -3.99 2.83 -1.48
C VAL A 13 -4.50 3.60 -2.70
N ASP A 14 -3.70 3.62 -3.77
CA ASP A 14 -3.89 4.50 -4.94
C ASP A 14 -3.65 3.78 -6.28
N ILE A 15 -3.46 2.45 -6.27
CA ILE A 15 -3.12 1.69 -7.48
C ILE A 15 -4.12 1.88 -8.62
N HIS A 16 -5.42 2.04 -8.31
CA HIS A 16 -6.46 2.26 -9.31
C HIS A 16 -6.35 3.62 -10.00
N GLU A 17 -5.96 4.66 -9.25
CA GLU A 17 -5.71 5.98 -9.81
C GLU A 17 -4.47 5.93 -10.72
N LEU A 18 -3.42 5.21 -10.29
CA LEU A 18 -2.22 4.97 -11.10
C LEU A 18 -2.54 4.23 -12.41
N ILE A 19 -3.37 3.19 -12.36
CA ILE A 19 -3.83 2.47 -13.56
C ILE A 19 -4.58 3.41 -14.50
N ALA A 20 -5.50 4.23 -13.98
CA ALA A 20 -6.32 5.11 -14.79
C ALA A 20 -5.51 6.21 -15.50
N ARG A 21 -4.52 6.79 -14.83
CA ARG A 21 -3.68 7.85 -15.40
C ARG A 21 -2.48 7.34 -16.22
N GLY A 22 -2.07 6.09 -16.01
CA GLY A 22 -0.85 5.50 -16.57
C GLY A 22 0.44 5.89 -15.82
N PRO A 23 1.49 5.07 -15.89
CA PRO A 23 2.75 5.34 -15.22
C PRO A 23 3.53 6.46 -15.94
N ALA A 24 4.16 7.34 -15.17
CA ALA A 24 4.99 8.43 -15.68
C ALA A 24 6.50 8.14 -15.59
N ASN A 25 6.90 7.08 -14.89
CA ASN A 25 8.30 6.72 -14.69
C ASN A 25 8.48 5.22 -14.43
N ARG A 26 9.74 4.76 -14.40
CA ARG A 26 10.07 3.34 -14.23
C ARG A 26 9.62 2.75 -12.88
N VAL A 27 9.60 3.55 -11.82
CA VAL A 27 9.13 3.11 -10.50
C VAL A 27 7.63 2.80 -10.56
N GLU A 28 6.85 3.66 -11.19
CA GLU A 28 5.41 3.47 -11.39
C GLU A 28 5.09 2.29 -12.31
N GLU A 29 5.83 2.14 -13.41
CA GLU A 29 5.72 0.94 -14.26
C GLU A 29 5.96 -0.34 -13.44
N LEU A 30 7.00 -0.34 -12.60
CA LEU A 30 7.33 -1.50 -11.76
C LEU A 30 6.24 -1.76 -10.70
N ARG A 31 5.61 -0.72 -10.14
CA ARG A 31 4.46 -0.88 -9.22
C ARG A 31 3.31 -1.63 -9.91
N LEU A 32 2.95 -1.21 -11.13
CA LEU A 32 1.89 -1.85 -11.92
C LEU A 32 2.25 -3.28 -12.32
N GLU A 33 3.48 -3.49 -12.81
CA GLU A 33 3.99 -4.80 -13.21
C GLU A 33 3.91 -5.80 -12.04
N LEU A 34 4.33 -5.39 -10.84
CA LEU A 34 4.28 -6.24 -9.65
C LEU A 34 2.84 -6.50 -9.18
N TYR A 35 1.99 -5.48 -9.18
CA TYR A 35 0.57 -5.63 -8.83
C TYR A 35 -0.12 -6.67 -9.73
N GLU A 36 0.05 -6.56 -11.05
CA GLU A 36 -0.53 -7.51 -12.02
C GLU A 36 0.03 -8.91 -11.82
N LYS A 37 1.36 -9.06 -11.75
CA LYS A 37 2.02 -10.36 -11.62
C LYS A 37 1.64 -11.08 -10.33
N VAL A 38 1.59 -10.37 -9.20
CA VAL A 38 1.27 -10.97 -7.90
C VAL A 38 -0.20 -11.40 -7.82
N ASN A 39 -1.13 -10.62 -8.38
CA ASN A 39 -2.54 -11.00 -8.43
C ASN A 39 -2.80 -12.14 -9.43
N ALA A 40 -2.06 -12.19 -10.56
CA ALA A 40 -2.13 -13.27 -11.53
C ALA A 40 -1.69 -14.65 -10.99
N LEU A 41 -0.97 -14.70 -9.86
CA LEU A 41 -0.63 -15.97 -9.19
C LEU A 41 -1.85 -16.73 -8.67
N GLY A 42 -3.01 -16.07 -8.51
CA GLY A 42 -4.24 -16.71 -8.05
C GLY A 42 -4.21 -17.19 -6.60
N ILE A 43 -3.25 -16.73 -5.79
CA ILE A 43 -3.11 -17.08 -4.36
C ILE A 43 -4.31 -16.55 -3.56
N GLY A 44 -4.75 -15.33 -3.85
CA GLY A 44 -5.92 -14.72 -3.23
C GLY A 44 -5.75 -14.35 -1.75
N ALA A 45 -6.81 -13.80 -1.17
CA ALA A 45 -6.80 -13.36 0.22
C ALA A 45 -6.56 -14.56 1.15
N GLN A 46 -5.60 -14.42 2.08
CA GLN A 46 -5.21 -15.48 3.03
C GLN A 46 -4.71 -16.79 2.38
N GLY A 47 -4.44 -16.81 1.06
CA GLY A 47 -4.06 -18.02 0.35
C GLY A 47 -5.22 -18.94 -0.02
N LEU A 48 -6.47 -18.45 0.06
CA LEU A 48 -7.68 -19.23 -0.20
C LEU A 48 -8.11 -19.26 -1.68
N GLY A 49 -7.24 -18.78 -2.57
CA GLY A 49 -7.56 -18.57 -3.97
C GLY A 49 -8.33 -17.27 -4.24
N GLY A 50 -8.41 -16.90 -5.51
CA GLY A 50 -9.20 -15.74 -5.96
C GLY A 50 -8.40 -14.71 -6.75
N LEU A 51 -9.02 -13.55 -6.97
CA LEU A 51 -8.51 -12.51 -7.88
C LEU A 51 -7.46 -11.60 -7.23
N THR A 52 -7.49 -11.44 -5.91
CA THR A 52 -6.74 -10.40 -5.21
C THR A 52 -5.87 -10.98 -4.11
N THR A 53 -4.57 -11.03 -4.36
CA THR A 53 -3.52 -11.34 -3.38
C THR A 53 -3.00 -10.06 -2.72
N VAL A 54 -2.82 -8.98 -3.49
CA VAL A 54 -2.36 -7.67 -3.02
C VAL A 54 -3.34 -6.56 -3.43
N LEU A 55 -3.54 -5.61 -2.51
CA LEU A 55 -4.38 -4.43 -2.75
C LEU A 55 -3.60 -3.30 -3.44
N ASP A 56 -2.30 -3.18 -3.18
CA ASP A 56 -1.40 -2.18 -3.75
C ASP A 56 0.05 -2.67 -3.60
N VAL A 57 0.98 -2.08 -4.37
CA VAL A 57 2.42 -2.26 -4.25
C VAL A 57 3.06 -0.88 -4.17
N LYS A 58 3.81 -0.59 -3.11
CA LYS A 58 4.52 0.69 -2.92
C LYS A 58 6.02 0.50 -3.09
N ILE A 59 6.66 1.40 -3.84
CA ILE A 59 8.10 1.39 -4.10
C ILE A 59 8.64 2.78 -3.79
N LEU A 60 9.65 2.83 -2.92
CA LEU A 60 10.50 3.99 -2.71
C LEU A 60 11.93 3.60 -3.07
N ASP A 61 12.59 4.41 -3.86
CA ASP A 61 13.99 4.26 -4.23
C ASP A 61 14.84 5.37 -3.61
N TYR A 62 16.15 5.14 -3.54
CA TYR A 62 17.11 6.11 -3.02
C TYR A 62 18.50 5.83 -3.62
N PRO A 63 19.33 6.85 -3.86
CA PRO A 63 20.70 6.65 -4.32
C PRO A 63 21.52 5.78 -3.35
N THR A 64 22.31 4.85 -3.89
CA THR A 64 23.20 3.99 -3.09
C THR A 64 24.61 3.96 -3.67
N HIS A 65 25.58 3.53 -2.86
CA HIS A 65 26.95 3.34 -3.33
C HIS A 65 26.98 2.27 -4.44
N ALA A 66 27.77 2.44 -5.50
CA ALA A 66 27.79 1.52 -6.64
C ALA A 66 28.13 0.06 -6.27
N ALA A 67 28.88 -0.15 -5.20
CA ALA A 67 29.19 -1.48 -4.65
C ALA A 67 28.08 -2.08 -3.77
N SER A 68 26.92 -1.43 -3.62
CA SER A 68 25.84 -1.89 -2.74
C SER A 68 24.46 -1.51 -3.29
N LEU A 69 23.61 -2.52 -3.48
CA LEU A 69 22.22 -2.34 -3.89
C LEU A 69 21.26 -2.99 -2.88
N PRO A 70 21.04 -2.36 -1.72
CA PRO A 70 20.17 -2.91 -0.69
C PRO A 70 18.70 -2.85 -1.13
N VAL A 71 18.04 -4.00 -1.16
CA VAL A 71 16.60 -4.15 -1.43
C VAL A 71 15.90 -4.62 -0.16
N ALA A 72 14.76 -4.01 0.15
CA ALA A 72 13.93 -4.40 1.28
C ALA A 72 12.46 -4.48 0.85
N MET A 73 11.76 -5.51 1.33
CA MET A 73 10.32 -5.72 1.11
C MET A 73 9.68 -6.00 2.47
N ILE A 74 8.59 -5.30 2.77
CA ILE A 74 7.80 -5.49 3.98
C ILE A 74 6.33 -5.61 3.57
N PRO A 75 5.64 -6.71 3.90
CA PRO A 75 4.20 -6.81 3.69
C PRO A 75 3.44 -5.98 4.72
N ASN A 76 2.35 -5.34 4.28
CA ASN A 76 1.37 -4.69 5.16
C ASN A 76 0.14 -5.59 5.26
N CYS A 77 -0.25 -5.97 6.47
CA CYS A 77 -1.31 -6.96 6.69
C CYS A 77 -2.70 -6.32 6.71
N ALA A 78 -3.74 -7.15 6.82
CA ALA A 78 -5.13 -6.71 6.94
C ALA A 78 -5.37 -5.78 8.15
N ALA A 79 -4.55 -5.88 9.20
CA ALA A 79 -4.57 -4.96 10.33
C ALA A 79 -3.72 -3.71 10.08
N THR A 80 -3.86 -3.11 8.89
CA THR A 80 -3.20 -1.85 8.55
C THR A 80 -3.81 -0.71 9.36
N ARG A 81 -3.01 -0.12 10.25
CA ARG A 81 -3.45 0.89 11.21
C ARG A 81 -2.45 2.01 11.22
N HIS A 82 -2.87 3.16 10.72
CA HIS A 82 -2.04 4.33 10.53
C HIS A 82 -2.92 5.57 10.43
N ALA A 83 -2.45 6.70 10.95
CA ALA A 83 -3.17 7.97 10.92
C ALA A 83 -2.19 9.11 10.59
N HIS A 84 -2.60 9.98 9.67
CA HIS A 84 -1.96 11.25 9.40
C HIS A 84 -2.88 12.37 9.88
N PHE A 85 -2.30 13.37 10.56
CA PHE A 85 -3.01 14.57 10.96
C PHE A 85 -2.09 15.78 10.84
N HIS A 86 -2.68 16.96 10.66
CA HIS A 86 -1.99 18.23 10.62
C HIS A 86 -2.48 19.09 11.77
N LEU A 87 -1.57 19.78 12.47
CA LEU A 87 -1.92 20.71 13.52
C LEU A 87 -1.93 22.13 12.94
N ASP A 88 -3.10 22.75 12.94
CA ASP A 88 -3.31 24.11 12.45
C ASP A 88 -3.40 25.17 13.57
N GLY A 89 -3.30 24.73 14.83
CA GLY A 89 -3.41 25.58 16.02
C GLY A 89 -4.83 25.75 16.57
N SER A 90 -5.86 25.13 15.97
CA SER A 90 -7.25 25.21 16.44
C SER A 90 -7.54 24.41 17.71
N GLY A 91 -6.66 23.47 18.08
CA GLY A 91 -6.81 22.63 19.27
C GLY A 91 -6.17 21.25 19.09
N PRO A 92 -6.47 20.28 19.99
CA PRO A 92 -6.00 18.92 19.86
C PRO A 92 -6.70 18.19 18.68
N ALA A 93 -5.94 17.34 17.98
CA ALA A 93 -6.51 16.46 16.98
C ALA A 93 -7.44 15.42 17.64
N THR A 94 -8.71 15.43 17.26
CA THR A 94 -9.71 14.47 17.75
C THR A 94 -10.03 13.47 16.66
N LEU A 95 -9.70 12.19 16.87
CA LEU A 95 -9.96 11.10 15.93
C LEU A 95 -11.15 10.27 16.43
N THR A 96 -12.34 10.53 15.88
CA THR A 96 -13.55 9.77 16.20
C THR A 96 -13.49 8.39 15.53
N PRO A 97 -13.68 7.28 16.27
CA PRO A 97 -13.81 5.97 15.65
C PRO A 97 -14.95 5.94 14.63
N PRO A 98 -14.79 5.22 13.51
CA PRO A 98 -15.84 5.11 12.50
C PRO A 98 -17.02 4.29 13.03
N ASP A 99 -18.25 4.60 12.55
CA ASP A 99 -19.45 3.86 12.94
C ASP A 99 -19.46 2.47 12.31
N LEU A 100 -19.45 1.43 13.14
CA LEU A 100 -19.44 0.03 12.67
C LEU A 100 -20.65 -0.32 11.79
N ASN A 101 -21.74 0.45 11.85
CA ASN A 101 -22.90 0.26 10.97
C ASN A 101 -22.63 0.64 9.50
N GLU A 102 -21.55 1.36 9.20
CA GLU A 102 -21.13 1.69 7.82
C GLU A 102 -20.53 0.50 7.08
N TRP A 103 -20.08 -0.52 7.80
CA TRP A 103 -19.53 -1.73 7.19
C TRP A 103 -20.66 -2.52 6.51
N PRO A 104 -20.43 -3.05 5.29
CA PRO A 104 -21.43 -3.85 4.61
C PRO A 104 -21.79 -5.08 5.44
N LYS A 105 -23.09 -5.32 5.61
CA LYS A 105 -23.59 -6.53 6.28
C LYS A 105 -23.36 -7.72 5.34
N VAL A 106 -22.31 -8.49 5.62
CA VAL A 106 -21.98 -9.69 4.85
C VAL A 106 -22.84 -10.85 5.36
N ASN A 107 -23.82 -11.27 4.57
CA ASN A 107 -24.53 -12.52 4.77
C ASN A 107 -23.78 -13.61 3.98
N TRP A 108 -23.30 -14.63 4.67
CA TRP A 108 -22.63 -15.79 4.11
C TRP A 108 -23.59 -16.96 3.97
#